data_AF-A0A7J4KC33-F1
#
_entry.id   AF-A0A7J4KC33-F1
#
_cell.length_a   1.000
_cell.length_b   1.000
_cell.length_c   1.000
_cell.angle_alpha   90.00
_cell.angle_beta   90.00
_cell.angle_gamma   90.00
#
_symmetry.space_group_name_H-M   'P 1'
#
loop_
_entity.id
_entity.type
_entity.pdbx_description
1 polymer ?
#
loop_
_entity_poly.entity_id
_entity_poly.type
_entity_poly.pdbx_seq_one_letter_code
_entity_poly.pdbx_strand_id
1 'polypeptide(L)'
;EVELTTSEFSDAMERSLLLAEKYPGRISAAAGPLSLGRAFPEMEKARREGRTIPGRGYLTGCGCMWSKLAVRPDGMIVPCNMLAHIELGRINRDRLLEVWQGHPDLNRLRNRYTIPLSTFPECADCPWQMTCTGNCPASSYTRTGEVFAPSPDGCLKLFLKNGGRIVNLP
;
A
#
# COMPACT_ATOMS: atom_id res chain seq x y z
N GLU A 1 13.23 7.71 -15.63
CA GLU A 1 12.12 6.98 -14.99
C GLU A 1 10.83 7.45 -15.64
N VAL A 2 9.91 6.56 -16.01
CA VAL A 2 8.64 6.93 -16.66
C VAL A 2 7.54 6.79 -15.61
N GLU A 3 7.29 7.86 -14.85
CA GLU A 3 6.20 7.98 -13.88
C GLU A 3 5.28 9.14 -14.28
N LEU A 4 3.99 9.05 -13.91
CA LEU A 4 3.08 10.19 -14.04
C LEU A 4 3.55 11.32 -13.13
N THR A 5 3.55 12.55 -13.64
CA THR A 5 3.67 13.74 -12.79
C THR A 5 2.51 13.82 -11.81
N THR A 6 2.64 14.60 -10.73
CA THR A 6 1.55 14.77 -9.74
C THR A 6 0.26 15.30 -10.37
N SER A 7 0.37 16.17 -11.38
CA SER A 7 -0.78 16.68 -12.14
C SER A 7 -1.45 15.57 -12.95
N GLU A 8 -0.67 14.83 -13.74
CA GLU A 8 -1.20 13.70 -14.53
C GLU A 8 -1.79 12.61 -13.63
N PHE A 9 -1.21 12.39 -12.44
CA PHE A 9 -1.75 11.47 -11.45
C PHE A 9 -3.11 11.94 -10.93
N SER A 10 -3.28 13.24 -10.70
CA SER A 10 -4.57 13.83 -10.31
C SER A 10 -5.63 13.60 -11.39
N ASP A 11 -5.27 13.82 -12.66
CA ASP A 11 -6.17 13.58 -13.79
C ASP A 11 -6.49 12.10 -13.98
N ALA A 12 -5.52 11.23 -13.73
CA ALA A 12 -5.73 9.78 -13.74
C ALA A 12 -6.69 9.34 -12.64
N MET A 13 -6.62 9.93 -11.43
CA MET A 13 -7.58 9.65 -10.36
C MET A 13 -8.99 10.05 -10.78
N GLU A 14 -9.18 11.25 -11.30
CA GLU A 14 -10.48 11.76 -11.73
C GLU A 14 -11.09 10.91 -12.85
N ARG A 15 -10.33 10.65 -13.92
CA ARG A 15 -10.80 9.80 -15.03
C ARG A 15 -11.15 8.40 -14.55
N SER A 16 -10.36 7.84 -13.63
CA SER A 16 -10.63 6.51 -13.09
C SER A 16 -11.92 6.48 -12.26
N LEU A 17 -12.16 7.52 -11.45
CA LEU A 17 -13.38 7.65 -10.65
C LEU A 17 -14.61 7.79 -11.55
N LEU A 18 -14.57 8.66 -12.57
CA LEU A 18 -15.65 8.85 -13.54
C LEU A 18 -15.95 7.56 -14.32
N LEU A 19 -14.92 6.82 -14.73
CA LEU A 19 -15.10 5.53 -15.40
C LEU A 19 -15.74 4.49 -14.47
N ALA A 20 -15.34 4.45 -13.19
CA ALA A 20 -15.90 3.53 -12.22
C ALA A 20 -17.38 3.83 -11.90
N GLU A 21 -17.77 5.10 -11.91
CA GLU A 21 -19.17 5.52 -11.79
C GLU A 21 -19.98 5.17 -13.04
N LYS A 22 -19.43 5.44 -14.24
CA LYS A 22 -20.06 5.12 -15.51
C LYS A 22 -20.30 3.61 -15.70
N TYR A 23 -19.44 2.76 -15.15
CA TYR A 23 -19.51 1.31 -15.28
C TYR A 23 -19.54 0.60 -13.90
N PRO A 24 -20.66 0.65 -13.17
CA PRO A 24 -20.77 0.10 -11.83
C PRO A 24 -20.38 -1.39 -11.77
N GLY A 25 -19.52 -1.74 -10.82
CA GLY A 25 -19.06 -3.12 -10.60
C GLY A 25 -18.11 -3.69 -11.67
N ARG A 26 -17.77 -2.93 -12.72
CA ARG A 26 -16.85 -3.37 -13.79
C ARG A 26 -15.41 -2.93 -13.57
N ILE A 27 -15.20 -1.81 -12.87
CA ILE A 27 -13.88 -1.23 -12.66
C ILE A 27 -13.60 -1.15 -11.16
N SER A 28 -12.57 -1.85 -10.73
CA SER A 28 -12.09 -1.90 -9.35
C SER A 28 -10.57 -1.90 -9.33
N ALA A 29 -9.98 -1.31 -8.28
CA ALA A 29 -8.55 -1.37 -8.07
C ALA A 29 -8.25 -1.45 -6.57
N ALA A 30 -7.22 -2.21 -6.21
CA ALA A 30 -6.68 -2.28 -4.85
C ALA A 30 -5.53 -1.27 -4.63
N ALA A 31 -4.96 -0.72 -5.70
CA ALA A 31 -3.85 0.23 -5.69
C ALA A 31 -3.98 1.22 -6.87
N GLY A 32 -3.09 2.22 -6.91
CA GLY A 32 -3.03 3.19 -8.01
C GLY A 32 -4.15 4.24 -7.97
N PRO A 33 -4.37 4.97 -9.09
CA PRO A 33 -5.21 6.17 -9.11
C PRO A 33 -6.64 5.95 -8.62
N LEU A 34 -7.32 4.88 -9.03
CA LEU A 34 -8.69 4.62 -8.57
C LEU A 34 -8.78 4.36 -7.05
N SER A 35 -7.82 3.61 -6.51
CA SER A 35 -7.79 3.30 -5.06
C SER A 35 -7.52 4.56 -4.24
N LEU A 36 -6.53 5.36 -4.66
CA LEU A 36 -6.17 6.61 -3.98
C LEU A 36 -7.23 7.70 -4.16
N GLY A 37 -7.85 7.78 -5.34
CA GLY A 37 -8.96 8.70 -5.61
C GLY A 37 -10.18 8.45 -4.70
N ARG A 38 -10.37 7.23 -4.22
CA ARG A 38 -11.38 6.90 -3.19
C ARG A 38 -10.88 7.15 -1.78
N ALA A 39 -9.61 6.85 -1.50
CA ALA A 39 -9.05 6.93 -0.16
C ALA A 39 -8.79 8.37 0.30
N PHE A 40 -8.23 9.23 -0.57
CA PHE A 40 -7.82 10.59 -0.21
C PHE A 40 -8.98 11.49 0.27
N PRO A 41 -10.16 11.51 -0.38
CA PRO A 41 -11.31 12.25 0.13
C PRO A 41 -11.75 11.78 1.52
N GLU A 42 -11.80 10.47 1.77
CA GLU A 42 -12.20 9.93 3.08
C GLU A 42 -11.17 10.26 4.16
N MET A 43 -9.86 10.18 3.84
CA MET A 43 -8.80 10.59 4.76
C MET A 43 -8.91 12.06 5.14
N GLU A 44 -9.17 12.94 4.16
CA GLU A 44 -9.32 14.38 4.40
C GLU A 44 -10.61 14.72 5.15
N LYS A 45 -11.71 14.03 4.84
CA LYS A 45 -12.97 14.15 5.56
C LYS A 45 -12.79 13.75 7.03
N ALA A 46 -12.21 12.58 7.29
CA ALA A 46 -11.95 12.10 8.63
C ALA A 46 -11.04 13.07 9.42
N ARG A 47 -10.01 13.62 8.77
CA ARG A 47 -9.15 14.67 9.38
C ARG A 47 -9.96 15.89 9.80
N ARG A 48 -10.84 16.41 8.94
CA ARG A 48 -11.68 17.59 9.24
C ARG A 48 -12.69 17.33 10.36
N GLU A 49 -13.20 16.10 10.44
CA GLU A 49 -14.14 15.66 11.48
C GLU A 49 -13.44 15.30 12.80
N GLY A 50 -12.10 15.28 12.86
CA GLY A 50 -11.35 14.80 14.03
C GLY A 50 -11.54 13.30 14.29
N ARG A 51 -11.89 12.53 13.24
CA ARG A 51 -12.22 11.09 13.33
C ARG A 51 -11.04 10.23 12.90
N THR A 52 -10.90 9.07 13.54
CA THR A 52 -9.95 8.02 13.13
C THR A 52 -10.65 6.94 12.29
N ILE A 53 -9.87 6.18 11.52
CA ILE A 53 -10.39 5.04 10.76
C ILE A 53 -9.88 3.75 11.41
N PRO A 54 -10.77 2.79 11.77
CA PRO A 54 -10.35 1.52 12.37
C PRO A 54 -9.31 0.78 11.53
N GLY A 55 -8.27 0.23 12.17
CA GLY A 55 -7.19 -0.48 11.49
C GLY A 55 -6.20 0.42 10.71
N ARG A 56 -6.19 1.74 10.97
CA ARG A 56 -5.21 2.70 10.45
C ARG A 56 -4.27 3.20 11.55
N GLY A 57 -3.24 3.99 11.19
CA GLY A 57 -2.21 4.45 12.13
C GLY A 57 -1.02 3.50 12.27
N TYR A 58 -1.04 2.37 11.56
CA TYR A 58 -0.03 1.32 11.56
C TYR A 58 0.27 0.89 10.13
N LEU A 59 1.36 0.14 9.94
CA LEU A 59 1.75 -0.43 8.64
C LEU A 59 0.83 -1.60 8.20
N THR A 60 -0.37 -1.26 7.71
CA THR A 60 -1.49 -2.15 7.38
C THR A 60 -1.83 -2.23 5.88
N GLY A 61 -1.08 -1.55 5.01
CA GLY A 61 -1.49 -1.28 3.62
C GLY A 61 -1.62 -2.46 2.66
N CYS A 62 -1.14 -3.67 2.99
CA CYS A 62 -1.13 -4.79 2.04
C CYS A 62 -1.58 -6.11 2.69
N GLY A 63 -2.68 -6.68 2.17
CA GLY A 63 -3.26 -7.97 2.59
C GLY A 63 -2.63 -9.23 1.96
N CYS A 64 -1.64 -9.09 1.09
CA CYS A 64 -1.14 -10.20 0.28
C CYS A 64 -0.56 -11.35 1.12
N MET A 65 0.05 -11.03 2.25
CA MET A 65 0.81 -11.97 3.09
C MET A 65 -0.06 -13.01 3.79
N TRP A 66 -1.39 -12.83 3.77
CA TRP A 66 -2.37 -13.74 4.35
C TRP A 66 -3.11 -14.60 3.32
N SER A 67 -2.99 -14.32 2.02
CA SER A 67 -3.80 -14.97 1.00
C SER A 67 -3.03 -15.52 -0.20
N LYS A 68 -1.78 -15.09 -0.42
CA LYS A 68 -1.00 -15.53 -1.60
C LYS A 68 0.50 -15.58 -1.34
N LEU A 69 1.16 -16.34 -2.22
CA LEU A 69 2.61 -16.36 -2.45
C LEU A 69 2.85 -16.24 -3.95
N ALA A 70 4.10 -15.97 -4.34
CA ALA A 70 4.53 -16.10 -5.74
C ALA A 70 5.71 -17.06 -5.83
N VAL A 71 5.95 -17.58 -7.03
CA VAL A 71 7.10 -18.43 -7.36
C VAL A 71 7.85 -17.76 -8.51
N ARG A 72 9.14 -17.49 -8.30
CA ARG A 72 10.06 -16.95 -9.32
C ARG A 72 10.37 -18.02 -10.38
N PRO A 73 10.85 -17.62 -11.57
CA PRO A 73 11.21 -18.58 -12.64
C PRO A 73 12.27 -19.62 -12.25
N ASP A 74 13.12 -19.32 -11.26
CA ASP A 74 14.12 -20.24 -10.72
C ASP A 74 13.58 -21.18 -9.64
N GLY A 75 12.27 -21.17 -9.38
CA GLY A 75 11.59 -22.00 -8.39
C GLY A 75 11.61 -21.44 -6.97
N MET A 76 12.11 -20.23 -6.74
CA MET A 76 12.10 -19.59 -5.42
C MET A 76 10.69 -19.12 -5.04
N ILE A 77 10.21 -19.51 -3.86
CA ILE A 77 8.99 -19.04 -3.23
C ILE A 77 9.26 -17.68 -2.59
N VAL A 78 8.41 -16.70 -2.87
CA VAL A 78 8.53 -15.32 -2.38
C VAL A 78 7.18 -14.80 -1.87
N PRO A 79 7.13 -13.79 -0.98
CA PRO A 79 5.87 -13.32 -0.38
C PRO A 79 4.89 -12.77 -1.41
N CYS A 80 5.40 -12.02 -2.39
CA CYS A 80 4.67 -11.60 -3.58
C CYS A 80 5.66 -11.28 -4.69
N ASN A 81 5.16 -11.14 -5.92
CA ASN A 81 5.99 -10.80 -7.08
C ASN A 81 6.78 -9.48 -6.93
N MET A 82 6.28 -8.53 -6.13
CA MET A 82 6.96 -7.26 -5.88
C MET A 82 8.00 -7.32 -4.74
N LEU A 83 8.01 -8.39 -3.94
CA LEU A 83 9.00 -8.64 -2.88
C LEU A 83 9.90 -9.83 -3.24
N ALA A 84 10.29 -9.91 -4.52
CA ALA A 84 11.05 -11.05 -5.06
C ALA A 84 12.45 -11.25 -4.44
N HIS A 85 12.95 -10.26 -3.69
CA HIS A 85 14.20 -10.31 -2.94
C HIS A 85 14.10 -11.10 -1.62
N ILE A 86 12.88 -11.34 -1.12
CA ILE A 86 12.65 -12.13 0.10
C ILE A 86 12.48 -13.59 -0.31
N GLU A 87 13.49 -14.40 -0.04
CA GLU A 87 13.52 -15.81 -0.38
C GLU A 87 12.97 -16.64 0.77
N LEU A 88 11.88 -17.39 0.52
CA LEU A 88 11.16 -18.15 1.56
C LEU A 88 11.41 -19.66 1.51
N GLY A 89 11.98 -20.16 0.41
CA GLY A 89 12.14 -21.59 0.13
C GLY A 89 12.00 -21.89 -1.36
N ARG A 90 12.15 -23.14 -1.78
CA ARG A 90 12.10 -23.57 -3.18
C ARG A 90 11.02 -24.61 -3.42
N ILE A 91 10.28 -24.46 -4.53
CA ILE A 91 9.36 -25.51 -5.00
C ILE A 91 10.12 -26.80 -5.27
N ASN A 92 9.45 -27.94 -5.14
CA ASN A 92 10.02 -29.29 -5.26
C ASN A 92 11.15 -29.62 -4.26
N ARG A 93 11.42 -28.73 -3.28
CA ARG A 93 12.39 -28.96 -2.20
C ARG A 93 11.76 -28.79 -0.83
N ASP A 94 11.17 -27.63 -0.58
CA ASP A 94 10.66 -27.24 0.73
C ASP A 94 9.14 -27.46 0.78
N ARG A 95 8.63 -27.91 1.95
CA ARG A 95 7.19 -28.16 2.14
C ARG A 95 6.45 -26.84 2.21
N LEU A 96 5.51 -26.62 1.27
CA LEU A 96 4.74 -25.37 1.20
C LEU A 96 4.06 -25.00 2.53
N LEU A 97 3.53 -25.98 3.26
CA LEU A 97 2.86 -25.71 4.55
C LEU A 97 3.83 -25.16 5.60
N GLU A 98 5.06 -25.67 5.64
CA GLU A 98 6.10 -25.21 6.57
C GLU A 98 6.59 -23.82 6.21
N VAL A 99 6.82 -23.56 4.92
CA VAL A 99 7.14 -22.22 4.43
C VAL A 99 5.99 -21.24 4.75
N TRP A 100 4.75 -21.61 4.45
CA TRP A 100 3.59 -20.76 4.65
C TRP A 100 3.34 -20.46 6.13
N GLN A 101 3.44 -21.43 7.04
CA GLN A 101 3.10 -21.22 8.46
C GLN A 101 4.30 -20.77 9.30
N GLY A 102 5.49 -21.25 8.97
CA GLY A 102 6.67 -21.18 9.84
C GLY A 102 7.74 -20.18 9.40
N HIS A 103 7.76 -19.72 8.14
CA HIS A 103 8.89 -18.92 7.68
C HIS A 103 8.99 -17.58 8.44
N PRO A 104 10.15 -17.25 9.04
CA PRO A 104 10.31 -16.08 9.90
C PRO A 104 10.00 -14.78 9.16
N ASP A 105 10.49 -14.60 7.94
CA ASP A 105 10.21 -13.37 7.16
C ASP A 105 8.74 -13.21 6.79
N LEU A 106 8.05 -14.31 6.47
CA LEU A 106 6.63 -14.27 6.15
C LEU A 106 5.81 -13.94 7.39
N ASN A 107 6.18 -14.49 8.55
CA ASN A 107 5.57 -14.15 9.83
C ASN A 107 5.89 -12.71 10.25
N ARG A 108 7.09 -12.21 10.00
CA ARG A 108 7.44 -10.80 10.24
C ARG A 108 6.59 -9.87 9.37
N LEU A 109 6.40 -10.21 8.10
CA LEU A 109 5.52 -9.48 7.18
C LEU A 109 4.06 -9.50 7.65
N ARG A 110 3.55 -10.64 8.15
CA ARG A 110 2.21 -10.73 8.75
C ARG A 110 2.07 -9.94 10.03
N ASN A 111 3.15 -9.73 10.78
CA ASN A 111 3.15 -8.90 11.97
C ASN A 111 3.42 -7.42 11.68
N ARG A 112 3.54 -7.00 10.41
CA ARG A 112 3.81 -5.61 10.05
C ARG A 112 2.73 -4.64 10.58
N TYR A 113 1.50 -5.11 10.78
CA TYR A 113 0.42 -4.31 11.37
C TYR A 113 0.67 -3.85 12.82
N THR A 114 1.65 -4.43 13.53
CA THR A 114 1.98 -4.02 14.89
C THR A 114 2.91 -2.80 14.93
N ILE A 115 3.45 -2.38 13.78
CA ILE A 115 4.39 -1.26 13.68
C ILE A 115 3.59 0.05 13.51
N PRO A 116 3.57 0.94 14.52
CA PRO A 116 2.83 2.19 14.45
C PRO A 116 3.51 3.18 13.50
N LEU A 117 2.72 3.98 12.78
CA LEU A 117 3.26 5.03 11.92
C LEU A 117 3.96 6.13 12.71
N SER A 118 3.63 6.30 13.99
CA SER A 118 4.23 7.30 14.87
C SER A 118 5.71 7.06 15.16
N THR A 119 6.25 5.87 14.93
CA THR A 119 7.69 5.59 15.10
C THR A 119 8.55 6.13 13.95
N PHE A 120 7.94 6.60 12.85
CA PHE A 120 8.65 7.15 11.70
C PHE A 120 8.61 8.69 11.73
N PRO A 121 9.75 9.40 11.73
CA PRO A 121 9.81 10.85 11.88
C PRO A 121 8.91 11.62 10.89
N GLU A 122 8.81 11.16 9.64
CA GLU A 122 8.00 11.78 8.60
C GLU A 122 6.48 11.66 8.85
N CYS A 123 6.10 10.68 9.67
CA CYS A 123 4.72 10.29 9.97
C CYS A 123 4.27 10.66 11.40
N ALA A 124 5.20 10.88 12.34
CA ALA A 124 4.93 11.20 13.76
C ALA A 124 3.87 12.30 13.93
N ASP A 125 4.06 13.43 13.24
CA ASP A 125 3.15 14.58 13.29
C ASP A 125 2.29 14.72 12.01
N CYS A 126 2.05 13.62 11.30
CA CYS A 126 1.23 13.64 10.09
C CYS A 126 -0.25 13.78 10.46
N PRO A 127 -0.98 14.79 9.96
CA PRO A 127 -2.38 14.99 10.36
C PRO A 127 -3.32 13.91 9.80
N TRP A 128 -2.87 13.09 8.86
CA TRP A 128 -3.60 11.92 8.34
C TRP A 128 -3.14 10.59 8.95
N GLN A 129 -2.25 10.58 9.96
CA GLN A 129 -1.64 9.37 10.51
C GLN A 129 -2.69 8.31 10.86
N MET A 130 -3.72 8.68 11.64
CA MET A 130 -4.79 7.78 12.10
C MET A 130 -5.82 7.42 11.01
N THR A 131 -5.57 7.81 9.76
CA THR A 131 -6.34 7.42 8.57
C THR A 131 -5.46 6.69 7.54
N CYS A 132 -4.15 6.66 7.75
CA CYS A 132 -3.14 6.10 6.86
C CYS A 132 -2.84 4.62 7.16
N THR A 133 -2.37 3.90 6.15
CA THR A 133 -2.01 2.47 6.23
C THR A 133 -0.51 2.20 6.14
N GLY A 134 0.31 3.22 5.94
CA GLY A 134 1.72 3.04 5.59
C GLY A 134 1.97 2.36 4.24
N ASN A 135 0.93 2.20 3.41
CA ASN A 135 1.00 1.74 2.02
C ASN A 135 1.71 0.38 1.84
N CYS A 136 2.02 0.04 0.58
CA CYS A 136 2.55 -1.26 0.20
C CYS A 136 4.01 -1.45 0.69
N PRO A 137 4.35 -2.56 1.38
CA PRO A 137 5.74 -2.84 1.78
C PRO A 137 6.67 -2.98 0.57
N ALA A 138 6.16 -3.47 -0.56
CA ALA A 138 6.96 -3.61 -1.77
C ALA A 138 7.30 -2.24 -2.38
N SER A 139 6.34 -1.33 -2.44
CA SER A 139 6.60 0.05 -2.85
C SER A 139 7.56 0.76 -1.89
N SER A 140 7.46 0.49 -0.58
CA SER A 140 8.45 1.01 0.39
C SER A 140 9.85 0.51 0.04
N TYR A 141 10.02 -0.81 -0.11
CA TYR A 141 11.30 -1.39 -0.48
C TYR A 141 11.86 -0.84 -1.80
N THR A 142 11.04 -0.72 -2.84
CA THR A 142 11.49 -0.16 -4.14
C THR A 142 11.97 1.28 -4.01
N ARG A 143 11.34 2.09 -3.16
CA ARG A 143 11.66 3.53 -3.04
C ARG A 143 12.75 3.82 -2.03
N THR A 144 12.92 3.00 -1.00
CA THR A 144 13.79 3.30 0.15
C THR A 144 14.73 2.17 0.55
N GLY A 145 14.55 0.97 0.00
CA GLY A 145 15.24 -0.24 0.47
C GLY A 145 14.64 -0.87 1.73
N GLU A 146 13.61 -0.25 2.32
CA GLU A 146 13.06 -0.67 3.62
C GLU A 146 11.66 -1.28 3.48
N VAL A 147 11.51 -2.57 3.80
CA VAL A 147 10.21 -3.30 3.77
C VAL A 147 9.31 -2.90 4.94
N PHE A 148 9.90 -2.58 6.09
CA PHE A 148 9.21 -2.30 7.35
C PHE A 148 9.08 -0.81 7.65
N ALA A 149 9.05 0.01 6.58
CA ALA A 149 8.80 1.45 6.62
C ALA A 149 7.54 1.82 5.83
N PRO A 150 6.94 3.01 6.05
CA PRO A 150 5.85 3.50 5.20
C PRO A 150 6.34 3.81 3.79
N SER A 151 5.52 3.52 2.78
CA SER A 151 5.89 3.87 1.39
C SER A 151 5.53 5.33 1.06
N PRO A 152 6.42 6.08 0.39
CA PRO A 152 6.08 7.39 -0.16
C PRO A 152 5.02 7.30 -1.27
N ASP A 153 4.91 6.17 -1.96
CA ASP A 153 3.88 5.91 -2.96
C ASP A 153 2.51 5.85 -2.27
N GLY A 154 1.58 6.71 -2.72
CA GLY A 154 0.25 6.82 -2.11
C GLY A 154 0.23 7.61 -0.79
N CYS A 155 1.31 8.31 -0.43
CA CYS A 155 1.31 9.20 0.72
C CYS A 155 0.57 10.51 0.41
N LEU A 156 -0.60 10.74 1.04
CA LEU A 156 -1.40 11.95 0.84
C LEU A 156 -0.63 13.24 1.17
N LYS A 157 0.16 13.24 2.27
CA LYS A 157 0.98 14.39 2.68
C LYS A 157 1.97 14.80 1.58
N LEU A 158 2.69 13.83 1.01
CA LEU A 158 3.67 14.09 -0.06
C LEU A 158 2.97 14.46 -1.37
N PHE A 159 1.88 13.78 -1.70
CA PHE A 159 1.08 14.07 -2.88
C PHE A 159 0.60 15.54 -2.90
N LEU A 160 0.05 16.03 -1.79
CA LEU A 160 -0.37 17.43 -1.65
C LEU A 160 0.82 18.40 -1.68
N LYS A 161 1.91 18.07 -0.99
CA LYS A 161 3.14 18.88 -0.99
C LYS A 161 3.69 19.07 -2.41
N ASN A 162 3.53 18.07 -3.27
CA ASN A 162 4.01 18.07 -4.66
C ASN A 162 2.98 18.63 -5.66
N GLY A 163 1.96 19.37 -5.20
CA GLY A 163 0.98 20.04 -6.06
C GLY A 163 -0.22 19.18 -6.46
N GLY A 164 -0.40 18.02 -5.83
CA GLY A 164 -1.55 17.16 -6.08
C GLY A 164 -2.84 17.72 -5.51
N ARG A 165 -3.97 17.35 -6.12
CA ARG A 165 -5.31 17.73 -5.65
C ARG A 165 -6.13 16.52 -5.23
N ILE A 166 -6.87 16.66 -4.15
CA ILE A 166 -7.89 15.67 -3.77
C ILE A 166 -9.03 15.82 -4.77
N VAL A 167 -9.33 14.73 -5.48
CA VAL A 167 -10.44 14.69 -6.43
C VAL A 167 -11.72 14.39 -5.67
N ASN A 168 -12.70 15.29 -5.76
CA ASN A 168 -14.07 15.02 -5.34
C ASN A 168 -14.92 14.98 -6.60
N LEU A 169 -15.63 13.88 -6.83
CA LEU A 169 -16.65 13.86 -7.88
C LEU A 169 -17.85 14.72 -7.41
N PRO A 170 -18.55 15.39 -8.33
CA PRO A 170 -19.80 16.11 -8.04
C PRO A 170 -20.89 15.20 -7.46
#